data_AF-V5GXC4-F1
#
_entry.id   AF-V5GXC4-F1
#
_cell.length_a   1.000
_cell.length_b   1.000
_cell.length_c   1.000
_cell.angle_alpha   90.00
_cell.angle_beta   90.00
_cell.angle_gamma   90.00
#
_symmetry.space_group_name_H-M   'P 1'
#
loop_
_entity.id
_entity.type
_entity.pdbx_description
1 polymer ?
#
loop_
_entity_poly.entity_id
_entity_poly.type
_entity_poly.pdbx_seq_one_letter_code
_entity_poly.pdbx_strand_id
1 'polypeptide(L)'
;EPAAESEPQEGEARTDVVINDSGLGLGLAILRDTFADKIAQAKSEATEKVLRSFQACAEDDIIKYLDDIRGYRATVVEIHKEKRKLVRLRKARNATEDDIVDYVAEHNLDVNPYSLGQGEF
;
A
#
# COMPACT_ATOMS: atom_id res chain seq x y z
N GLU A 1 32.32 31.71 6.69
CA GLU A 1 31.39 30.57 6.82
C GLU A 1 30.08 30.91 6.12
N PRO A 2 29.73 30.29 4.99
CA PRO A 2 28.34 30.26 4.58
C PRO A 2 27.64 29.08 5.23
N ALA A 3 26.44 29.34 5.73
CA ALA A 3 25.54 28.39 6.34
C ALA A 3 25.19 27.26 5.36
N ALA A 4 25.36 26.03 5.81
CA ALA A 4 24.80 24.87 5.14
C ALA A 4 23.27 24.92 5.28
N GLU A 5 22.60 25.40 4.24
CA GLU A 5 21.16 25.22 4.07
C GLU A 5 20.89 23.72 4.05
N SER A 6 20.22 23.27 5.11
CA SER A 6 19.77 21.89 5.24
C SER A 6 18.61 21.69 4.27
N GLU A 7 18.79 20.85 3.26
CA GLU A 7 17.70 20.43 2.39
C GLU A 7 16.54 19.86 3.23
N PRO A 8 15.28 20.15 2.88
CA PRO A 8 14.15 19.50 3.50
C PRO A 8 14.18 18.02 3.07
N GLN A 9 14.49 17.13 4.01
CA GLN A 9 14.14 15.72 3.87
C GLN A 9 12.62 15.64 3.75
N GLU A 10 12.11 15.72 2.52
CA GLU A 10 10.73 15.39 2.20
C GLU A 10 10.46 14.00 2.79
N GLY A 11 9.53 14.00 3.73
CA GLY A 11 9.19 12.83 4.51
C GLY A 11 8.76 11.71 3.59
N GLU A 12 9.65 10.73 3.42
CA GLU A 12 9.23 9.39 3.06
C GLU A 12 8.54 8.85 4.32
N ALA A 13 7.28 9.25 4.51
CA ALA A 13 6.41 8.68 5.52
C ALA A 13 6.42 7.18 5.29
N ARG A 14 7.19 6.48 6.13
CA ARG A 14 7.15 5.04 6.34
C ARG A 14 5.80 4.68 6.94
N THR A 15 4.74 4.92 6.19
CA THR A 15 3.46 4.31 6.45
C THR A 15 3.52 2.95 5.77
N ASP A 16 4.42 2.10 6.26
CA ASP A 16 4.25 0.66 6.09
C ASP A 16 2.89 0.37 6.71
N VAL A 17 1.86 0.27 5.88
CA VAL A 17 0.50 0.01 6.35
C VAL A 17 0.51 -1.41 6.89
N VAL A 18 0.82 -1.56 8.18
CA VAL A 18 0.69 -2.81 8.91
C VAL A 18 -0.80 -3.00 9.18
N ILE A 19 -1.53 -3.47 8.17
CA ILE A 19 -2.88 -3.99 8.37
C ILE A 19 -2.71 -5.31 9.10
N ASN A 20 -3.01 -5.31 10.40
CA ASN A 20 -2.77 -6.46 11.26
C ASN A 20 -3.98 -7.40 11.22
N ASP A 21 -3.81 -8.55 10.56
CA ASP A 21 -4.80 -9.65 10.51
C ASP A 21 -5.28 -10.10 11.92
N SER A 22 -4.52 -9.73 12.96
CA SER A 22 -4.78 -10.09 14.37
C SER A 22 -6.10 -9.54 14.93
N GLY A 23 -6.56 -8.36 14.50
CA GLY A 23 -7.78 -7.74 15.03
C GLY A 23 -9.05 -8.45 14.59
N LEU A 24 -9.11 -8.83 13.31
CA LEU A 24 -10.23 -9.57 12.74
C LEU A 24 -10.21 -11.05 13.16
N GLY A 25 -9.03 -11.65 13.30
CA GLY A 25 -8.88 -12.99 13.87
C GLY A 25 -9.39 -13.07 15.32
N LEU A 26 -9.11 -12.06 16.15
CA LEU A 26 -9.66 -11.94 17.50
C LEU A 26 -11.19 -11.79 17.49
N GLY A 27 -11.72 -10.98 16.58
CA GLY A 27 -13.18 -10.82 16.40
C GLY A 27 -13.87 -12.15 16.06
N LEU A 28 -13.27 -12.96 15.18
CA LEU A 28 -13.78 -14.28 14.82
C LEU A 28 -13.79 -15.24 16.02
N ALA A 29 -12.74 -15.21 16.84
CA ALA A 29 -12.66 -16.02 18.06
C ALA A 29 -13.75 -15.64 19.08
N ILE A 30 -13.92 -14.34 19.34
CA ILE A 30 -14.97 -13.84 20.26
C ILE A 30 -16.36 -14.24 19.77
N LEU A 31 -16.60 -14.16 18.45
CA LEU A 31 -17.88 -14.56 17.86
C LEU A 31 -18.16 -16.05 18.07
N ARG A 32 -17.17 -16.91 17.81
CA ARG A 32 -17.27 -18.36 18.04
C ARG A 32 -17.58 -18.71 19.49
N ASP A 33 -16.85 -18.11 20.42
CA ASP A 33 -17.06 -18.34 21.85
C ASP A 33 -18.47 -17.89 22.28
N THR A 34 -18.90 -16.72 21.81
CA THR A 34 -20.24 -16.18 22.11
C THR A 34 -21.35 -17.11 21.59
N PHE A 35 -21.24 -17.62 20.35
CA PHE A 35 -22.23 -18.54 19.80
C PHE A 35 -22.20 -19.91 20.48
N ALA A 36 -21.03 -20.41 20.85
CA ALA A 36 -20.90 -21.65 21.62
C ALA A 36 -21.66 -21.57 22.95
N ASP A 37 -21.50 -20.46 23.69
CA ASP A 37 -22.21 -20.21 24.94
C ASP A 37 -23.73 -20.14 24.73
N LYS A 38 -24.19 -19.45 23.67
CA LYS A 38 -25.63 -19.31 23.37
C LYS A 38 -26.25 -20.62 22.92
N ILE A 39 -25.52 -21.43 22.16
CA ILE A 39 -25.94 -22.77 21.74
C ILE A 39 -26.08 -23.69 22.96
N ALA A 40 -25.11 -23.68 23.88
CA ALA A 40 -25.17 -24.47 25.10
C ALA A 40 -26.36 -24.09 26.02
N GLN A 41 -26.82 -22.84 25.94
CA GLN A 41 -27.99 -22.34 26.69
C GLN A 41 -29.32 -22.56 25.96
N ALA A 42 -29.32 -23.09 24.73
CA ALA A 42 -30.52 -23.29 23.95
C ALA A 42 -31.42 -24.38 24.58
N LYS A 43 -32.69 -24.03 24.84
CA LYS A 43 -33.67 -24.96 25.43
C LYS A 43 -34.42 -25.81 24.41
N SER A 44 -34.14 -25.61 23.12
CA SER A 44 -34.78 -26.37 22.03
C SER A 44 -33.82 -26.58 20.87
N GLU A 45 -33.97 -27.72 20.19
CA GLU A 45 -33.20 -28.09 19.01
C GLU A 45 -33.43 -27.11 17.85
N ALA A 46 -34.64 -26.54 17.74
CA ALA A 46 -34.95 -25.51 16.75
C ALA A 46 -34.13 -24.23 16.99
N THR A 47 -33.99 -23.79 18.25
CA THR A 47 -33.18 -22.62 18.61
C THR A 47 -31.70 -22.88 18.33
N GLU A 48 -31.19 -24.07 18.69
CA GLU A 48 -29.81 -24.46 18.39
C GLU A 48 -29.51 -24.41 16.88
N LYS A 49 -30.41 -24.97 16.06
CA LYS A 49 -30.25 -24.96 14.60
C LYS A 49 -30.20 -23.54 14.04
N VAL A 50 -31.07 -22.65 14.53
CA VAL A 50 -31.07 -21.23 14.13
C VAL A 50 -29.76 -20.54 14.54
N LEU A 51 -29.30 -20.74 15.77
CA LEU A 51 -28.05 -20.15 16.25
C LEU A 51 -26.83 -20.63 15.45
N ARG A 52 -26.76 -21.93 15.11
CA ARG A 52 -25.70 -22.48 14.26
C ARG A 52 -25.72 -21.88 12.86
N SER A 53 -26.90 -21.68 12.26
CA SER A 53 -27.02 -21.01 10.96
C SER A 53 -26.55 -19.56 11.01
N PHE A 54 -26.92 -18.81 12.06
CA PHE A 54 -26.45 -17.43 12.24
C PHE A 54 -24.93 -17.36 12.44
N GLN A 55 -24.37 -18.27 13.23
CA GLN A 55 -22.92 -18.38 13.41
C GLN A 55 -22.23 -18.60 12.06
N ALA A 56 -22.70 -19.57 11.27
CA ALA A 56 -22.10 -19.88 9.97
C ALA A 56 -22.14 -18.68 9.01
N CYS A 57 -23.30 -18.00 8.88
CA CYS A 57 -23.38 -16.80 8.03
C CYS A 57 -22.44 -15.68 8.50
N ALA A 58 -22.36 -15.44 9.81
CA ALA A 58 -21.49 -14.40 10.35
C ALA A 58 -19.99 -14.74 10.16
N GLU A 59 -19.62 -16.01 10.30
CA GLU A 59 -18.25 -16.46 10.03
C GLU A 59 -17.87 -16.29 8.55
N ASP A 60 -18.76 -16.68 7.63
CA ASP A 60 -18.55 -16.53 6.19
C ASP A 60 -18.35 -15.06 5.79
N ASP A 61 -19.18 -14.15 6.33
CA ASP A 61 -19.04 -12.71 6.08
C ASP A 61 -17.68 -12.18 6.57
N ILE A 62 -17.26 -12.55 7.78
CA ILE A 62 -15.96 -12.11 8.33
C ILE A 62 -14.79 -12.69 7.53
N ILE A 63 -14.86 -13.95 7.13
CA ILE A 63 -13.85 -14.59 6.28
C ILE A 63 -13.73 -13.85 4.94
N LYS A 64 -14.86 -13.50 4.32
CA LYS A 64 -14.87 -12.72 3.08
C LYS A 64 -14.21 -11.35 3.27
N TYR A 65 -14.51 -10.63 4.35
CA TYR A 65 -13.85 -9.36 4.65
C TYR A 65 -12.34 -9.51 4.86
N LEU A 66 -11.90 -10.59 5.53
CA LEU A 66 -10.49 -10.91 5.70
C LEU A 66 -9.79 -11.12 4.36
N ASP A 67 -10.40 -11.86 3.44
CA ASP A 67 -9.82 -12.12 2.13
C ASP A 67 -9.80 -10.87 1.24
N ASP A 68 -10.85 -10.03 1.29
CA ASP A 68 -10.86 -8.73 0.61
C ASP A 68 -9.71 -7.84 1.10
N ILE A 69 -9.52 -7.74 2.42
CA ILE A 69 -8.44 -6.94 3.03
C ILE A 69 -7.06 -7.46 2.61
N ARG A 70 -6.86 -8.79 2.59
CA ARG A 70 -5.62 -9.41 2.10
C ARG A 70 -5.38 -9.08 0.63
N GLY A 71 -6.42 -9.11 -0.20
CA GLY A 71 -6.37 -8.71 -1.60
C GLY A 71 -5.96 -7.24 -1.78
N TYR A 72 -6.56 -6.33 -1.01
CA TYR A 72 -6.17 -4.92 -1.01
C TYR A 72 -4.72 -4.72 -0.58
N ARG A 73 -4.26 -5.45 0.44
CA ARG A 73 -2.86 -5.39 0.91
C ARG A 73 -1.88 -5.76 -0.20
N ALA A 74 -2.15 -6.83 -0.95
CA ALA A 74 -1.30 -7.23 -2.07
C ALA A 74 -1.19 -6.11 -3.12
N THR A 75 -2.32 -5.50 -3.47
CA THR A 75 -2.38 -4.37 -4.43
C THR A 75 -1.58 -3.15 -3.94
N VAL A 76 -1.70 -2.78 -2.67
CA VAL A 76 -0.97 -1.63 -2.09
C VAL A 76 0.54 -1.86 -2.10
N VAL A 77 0.99 -3.10 -1.86
CA VAL A 77 2.42 -3.46 -1.92
C VAL A 77 2.96 -3.30 -3.34
N GLU A 78 2.23 -3.73 -4.36
CA GLU A 78 2.64 -3.57 -5.76
C GLU A 78 2.71 -2.09 -6.16
N ILE A 79 1.72 -1.28 -5.77
CA ILE A 79 1.76 0.18 -5.98
C ILE A 79 3.02 0.80 -5.35
N HIS A 80 3.40 0.37 -4.14
CA HIS A 80 4.61 0.85 -3.48
C HIS A 80 5.91 0.42 -4.20
N LYS A 81 5.94 -0.78 -4.80
CA LYS A 81 7.08 -1.21 -5.62
C LYS A 81 7.23 -0.33 -6.87
N GLU A 82 6.14 -0.08 -7.59
CA GLU A 82 6.15 0.77 -8.78
C GLU A 82 6.50 2.23 -8.44
N LYS A 83 5.98 2.78 -7.33
CA LYS A 83 6.37 4.11 -6.84
C LYS A 83 7.87 4.21 -6.60
N ARG A 84 8.49 3.21 -5.96
CA ARG A 84 9.95 3.18 -5.74
C ARG A 84 10.73 3.11 -7.05
N LYS A 85 10.23 2.37 -8.05
CA LYS A 85 10.82 2.31 -9.39
C LYS A 85 10.80 3.68 -10.08
N LEU A 86 9.67 4.40 -10.02
CA LEU A 86 9.55 5.76 -10.56
C LEU A 86 10.52 6.74 -9.90
N VAL A 87 10.71 6.66 -8.59
CA VAL A 87 11.69 7.49 -7.87
C VAL A 87 13.12 7.22 -8.37
N ARG A 88 13.49 5.95 -8.55
CA ARG A 88 14.81 5.58 -9.10
C ARG A 88 15.01 6.11 -10.53
N LEU A 89 14.00 5.97 -11.39
CA LEU A 89 14.05 6.49 -12.76
C LEU A 89 14.18 8.01 -12.78
N ARG A 90 13.49 8.73 -11.89
CA ARG A 90 13.63 10.19 -11.76
C ARG A 90 15.05 10.59 -11.37
N LYS A 91 15.66 9.88 -10.41
CA LYS A 91 17.06 10.13 -10.01
C LYS A 91 18.04 9.87 -11.17
N ALA A 92 17.85 8.77 -11.90
CA ALA A 92 18.70 8.45 -13.05
C ALA A 92 18.58 9.50 -14.16
N ARG A 93 17.36 9.93 -14.48
CA ARG A 93 17.12 11.01 -15.45
C ARG A 93 17.84 12.30 -15.05
N ASN A 94 17.72 12.72 -13.79
CA ASN A 94 18.39 13.94 -13.32
C ASN A 94 19.92 13.83 -13.45
N ALA A 95 20.50 12.69 -13.09
CA ALA A 95 21.94 12.48 -13.26
C ALA A 95 22.36 12.57 -14.74
N THR A 96 21.57 11.99 -15.66
CA THR A 96 21.83 12.13 -17.11
C THR A 96 21.67 13.57 -17.60
N GLU A 97 20.71 14.32 -17.05
CA GLU A 97 20.53 15.74 -17.37
C GLU A 97 21.75 16.56 -16.94
N ASP A 98 22.26 16.30 -15.73
CA ASP A 98 23.49 16.91 -15.21
C ASP A 98 24.70 16.56 -16.10
N ASP A 99 24.87 15.28 -16.47
CA ASP A 99 25.95 14.83 -17.37
C ASP A 99 25.90 15.53 -18.75
N ILE A 100 24.70 15.76 -19.30
CA ILE A 100 24.51 16.47 -20.56
C ILE A 100 24.90 17.95 -20.42
N VAL A 101 24.50 18.60 -19.32
CA VAL A 101 24.85 19.99 -19.04
C VAL A 101 26.38 20.14 -18.94
N ASP A 102 27.04 19.24 -18.21
CA ASP A 102 28.49 19.22 -18.06
C ASP A 102 29.20 19.03 -19.41
N TYR A 103 28.73 18.09 -20.23
CA TYR A 103 29.29 17.83 -21.56
C TYR A 103 29.14 19.05 -22.50
N VAL A 104 27.97 19.68 -22.52
CA VAL A 104 27.72 20.89 -23.32
C VAL A 104 28.66 22.02 -22.91
N ALA A 105 28.86 22.21 -21.60
CA ALA A 105 29.77 23.21 -21.06
C ALA A 105 31.24 22.91 -21.40
N GLU A 106 31.70 21.67 -21.23
CA GLU A 106 33.08 21.25 -21.54
C GLU A 106 33.42 21.46 -23.03
N HIS A 107 32.46 21.19 -23.91
CA HIS A 107 32.65 21.28 -25.35
C HIS A 107 32.23 22.62 -25.97
N ASN A 108 31.83 23.62 -25.17
CA ASN A 108 31.31 24.93 -25.62
C ASN A 108 30.24 24.79 -26.72
N LEU A 109 29.37 23.80 -26.60
CA LEU A 109 28.34 23.55 -27.60
C LEU A 109 27.20 24.56 -27.40
N ASP A 110 26.88 25.33 -28.44
CA ASP A 110 25.73 26.22 -28.43
C ASP A 110 24.45 25.41 -28.74
N VAL A 111 24.02 24.61 -27.76
CA VAL A 111 22.82 23.79 -27.85
C VAL A 111 21.78 24.34 -26.90
N ASN A 112 20.69 24.89 -27.41
CA ASN A 112 19.53 25.18 -26.57
C ASN A 112 18.87 23.83 -26.21
N PRO A 113 18.83 23.44 -24.92
CA PRO A 113 18.38 22.11 -24.49
C PRO A 113 16.90 21.84 -24.78
N TYR A 114 16.10 22.87 -25.07
CA TYR A 114 14.69 22.75 -25.46
C TYR A 114 14.45 22.69 -26.97
N SER A 115 15.50 22.80 -27.80
CA SER A 115 15.38 22.77 -29.27
C SER A 115 15.12 21.38 -29.84
N LEU A 116 15.47 20.33 -29.09
CA LEU A 116 15.35 18.93 -29.54
C LEU A 116 13.90 18.39 -29.48
N GLY A 117 12.95 19.19 -28.98
CA GLY A 117 11.53 18.81 -28.82
C GLY A 117 10.55 19.46 -29.80
N GLN A 118 11.01 20.30 -30.75
CA GLN A 118 10.18 20.92 -31.77
C GLN A 118 10.76 20.66 -33.17
N GLY A 119 10.88 19.38 -33.53
CA GLY A 119 10.91 18.99 -34.93
C GLY A 119 9.49 18.97 -35.47
N GLU A 120 9.21 19.85 -36.44
CA GLU A 120 7.93 19.99 -37.13
C GLU A 120 7.46 18.64 -37.71
N PHE A 121 6.17 18.35 -37.52
CA PHE A 121 5.44 17.30 -38.24
C PHE A 121 5.24 17.66 -39.71
#